data_AF-A0AAW0VK92-F1
#
_entry.id   AF-A0AAW0VK92-F1
#
_cell.length_a   1.000
_cell.length_b   1.000
_cell.length_c   1.000
_cell.angle_alpha   90.00
_cell.angle_beta   90.00
_cell.angle_gamma   90.00
#
_symmetry.space_group_name_H-M   'P 1'
#
loop_
_entity.id
_entity.type
_entity.pdbx_description
1 polymer ?
#
loop_
_entity_poly.entity_id
_entity_poly.type
_entity_poly.pdbx_seq_one_letter_code
_entity_poly.pdbx_strand_id
1 'polypeptide(L)'
;MLSLPRIKVPKPVHLNFKSFIRLSSILHSLKDGSTVSAHEIDKFFTANNPTSEHLSLVHEIVKDHKVAPNTINQLLKYSLPEDFSLYHTLKRANPSHVWDNEALKALIMSNPGRVDSSWTLLERYGEAADENVHLAVIEKLLEGENSEIKEDMIEITHERLDRAIDLLNRVNKDVSHLRHWDSLLAKCIQLGCLDKLDKVEAHLFVEYINEQLSNTEEQNYLALANIVLEKNPKSLTKANIAKMLSLAAKKPDTVDALRELVDFVELEGLDCDKNDPEALLVRLQLIPAYGIALGDFNKVLEKFHKYSTHEKFGIELVQAKVVQVFSYQAFKRGDKTLLNIAETLVNPEEIQVKTLAQLILARAKFDSEKSLKLYNDYIQKVSKDVNEVTKRSPTGILTEALMVASLYDNDREFAQLLYEKAIQNKMLIDEAEIALIKKVFKKYGESFQENDTWKQARPRFTEVVLEMIKSE
;
A
#
# COMPACT_ATOMS: atom_id res chain seq x y z
N MET A 1 50.92 44.35 39.80
CA MET A 1 51.60 43.26 40.53
C MET A 1 50.56 42.19 40.80
N LEU A 2 50.15 41.35 39.84
CA LEU A 2 50.83 40.17 39.30
C LEU A 2 51.40 39.22 40.37
N SER A 3 50.58 38.28 40.83
CA SER A 3 51.03 36.93 41.22
C SER A 3 50.19 35.91 40.45
N LEU A 4 50.83 35.30 39.46
CA LEU A 4 50.26 34.21 38.65
C LEU A 4 50.24 32.91 39.48
N PRO A 5 49.16 32.11 39.44
CA PRO A 5 49.18 30.76 40.00
C PRO A 5 49.96 29.81 39.07
N ARG A 6 50.80 28.96 39.69
CA ARG A 6 51.67 27.98 39.03
C ARG A 6 50.88 27.03 38.12
N ILE A 7 51.25 27.01 36.84
CA ILE A 7 50.88 25.96 35.88
C ILE A 7 51.48 24.63 36.36
N LYS A 8 50.62 23.66 36.70
CA LYS A 8 51.03 22.26 36.85
C LYS A 8 51.29 21.70 35.45
N VAL A 9 52.55 21.49 35.12
CA VAL A 9 52.95 20.68 33.97
C VAL A 9 52.38 19.27 34.18
N PRO A 10 51.62 18.70 33.24
CA PRO A 10 51.22 17.30 33.32
C PRO A 10 52.47 16.43 33.31
N LYS A 11 52.60 15.54 34.29
CA LYS A 11 53.62 14.49 34.28
C LYS A 11 53.50 13.71 32.96
N PRO A 12 54.62 13.28 32.34
CA PRO A 12 54.54 12.42 31.17
C PRO A 12 53.72 11.18 31.55
N VAL A 13 52.63 10.97 30.82
CA VAL A 13 51.90 9.71 30.88
C VAL A 13 52.89 8.65 30.39
N HIS A 14 53.44 7.88 31.31
CA HIS A 14 54.12 6.65 30.96
C HIS A 14 53.10 5.77 30.23
N LEU A 15 53.21 5.71 28.90
CA LEU A 15 52.62 4.66 28.09
C LEU A 15 53.09 3.33 28.68
N ASN A 16 52.14 2.64 29.33
CA ASN A 16 52.38 1.40 30.02
C ASN A 16 52.51 0.28 28.96
N PHE A 17 53.69 0.16 28.37
CA PHE A 17 54.05 -0.83 27.33
C PHE A 17 53.81 -2.30 27.74
N LYS A 18 53.47 -2.58 29.00
CA LYS A 18 53.18 -3.93 29.52
C LYS A 18 51.76 -4.43 29.25
N SER A 19 50.81 -3.59 28.85
CA SER A 19 49.45 -4.06 28.49
C SER A 19 49.34 -4.58 27.05
N PHE A 20 50.25 -4.20 26.16
CA PHE A 20 50.25 -4.63 24.76
C PHE A 20 50.72 -6.08 24.57
N ILE A 21 51.55 -6.61 25.49
CA ILE A 21 52.22 -7.91 25.35
C ILE A 21 51.36 -9.09 25.90
N ARG A 22 50.27 -8.82 26.62
CA ARG A 22 49.38 -9.86 27.17
C ARG A 22 48.18 -10.23 26.28
N LEU A 23 48.01 -9.57 25.14
CA LEU A 23 46.78 -9.67 24.36
C LEU A 23 46.98 -10.54 23.10
N SER A 24 48.10 -10.45 22.39
CA SER A 24 48.46 -11.41 21.34
C SER A 24 48.72 -12.84 21.88
N SER A 25 48.95 -12.97 23.18
CA SER A 25 49.28 -14.26 23.81
C SER A 25 48.13 -15.25 23.80
N ILE A 26 46.86 -14.83 23.71
CA ILE A 26 45.72 -15.75 23.71
C ILE A 26 45.68 -16.58 22.43
N LEU A 27 45.79 -15.93 21.26
CA LEU A 27 45.81 -16.62 19.97
C LEU A 27 47.07 -17.48 19.81
N HIS A 28 48.22 -17.00 20.29
CA HIS A 28 49.44 -17.81 20.32
C HIS A 28 49.30 -19.02 21.26
N SER A 29 48.67 -18.86 22.43
CA SER A 29 48.41 -19.98 23.35
C SER A 29 47.51 -21.04 22.72
N LEU A 30 46.46 -20.61 22.00
CA LEU A 30 45.59 -21.51 21.25
C LEU A 30 46.33 -22.24 20.13
N LYS A 31 47.18 -21.52 19.38
CA LYS A 31 48.04 -22.10 18.33
C LYS A 31 49.02 -23.13 18.90
N ASP A 32 49.56 -22.88 20.09
CA ASP A 32 50.47 -23.79 20.78
C ASP A 32 49.74 -24.96 21.48
N GLY A 33 48.41 -25.07 21.31
CA GLY A 33 47.59 -26.17 21.81
C GLY A 33 47.10 -26.02 23.25
N SER A 34 47.23 -24.83 23.85
CA SER A 34 46.71 -24.55 25.18
C SER A 34 45.19 -24.32 25.14
N THR A 35 44.48 -24.81 26.15
CA THR A 35 43.04 -24.56 26.30
C THR A 35 42.79 -23.14 26.80
N VAL A 36 41.99 -22.36 26.08
CA VAL A 36 41.53 -21.03 26.49
C VAL A 36 40.01 -21.03 26.63
N SER A 37 39.49 -20.35 27.65
CA SER A 37 38.04 -20.28 27.86
C SER A 37 37.34 -19.37 26.84
N ALA A 38 36.08 -19.67 26.50
CA ALA A 38 35.29 -18.86 25.58
C ALA A 38 35.15 -17.39 26.06
N HIS A 39 35.04 -17.18 27.39
CA HIS A 39 34.96 -15.86 28.01
C HIS A 39 36.22 -15.01 27.79
N GLU A 40 37.41 -15.61 27.78
CA GLU A 40 38.65 -14.89 27.52
C GLU A 40 38.79 -14.46 26.06
N ILE A 41 38.31 -15.29 25.13
CA ILE A 41 38.25 -14.97 23.69
C ILE A 41 37.25 -13.83 23.45
N ASP A 42 36.06 -13.93 24.05
CA ASP A 42 35.02 -12.90 24.00
C ASP A 42 35.54 -11.54 24.48
N LYS A 43 36.19 -11.53 25.65
CA LYS A 43 36.79 -10.33 26.24
C LYS A 43 37.91 -9.75 25.37
N PHE A 44 38.71 -10.61 24.74
CA PHE A 44 39.80 -10.18 23.87
C PHE A 44 39.28 -9.42 22.64
N PHE A 45 38.33 -10.00 21.91
CA PHE A 45 37.79 -9.40 20.68
C PHE A 45 36.79 -8.27 20.96
N THR A 46 36.12 -8.26 22.11
CA THR A 46 35.27 -7.11 22.49
C THR A 46 36.12 -5.88 22.84
N ALA A 47 37.34 -6.08 23.35
CA ALA A 47 38.26 -4.98 23.67
C ALA A 47 39.11 -4.53 22.47
N ASN A 48 39.21 -5.34 21.40
CA ASN A 48 40.10 -5.08 20.27
C ASN A 48 39.49 -5.60 18.97
N ASN A 49 39.47 -4.77 17.92
CA ASN A 49 39.14 -5.25 16.58
C ASN A 49 40.24 -6.21 16.07
N PRO A 50 39.89 -7.26 15.32
CA PRO A 50 40.88 -8.17 14.73
C PRO A 50 41.87 -7.42 13.83
N THR A 51 43.17 -7.61 14.04
CA THR A 51 44.22 -7.11 13.14
C THR A 51 44.55 -8.18 12.09
N SER A 52 45.27 -7.81 11.04
CA SER A 52 45.75 -8.77 10.03
C SER A 52 46.59 -9.90 10.63
N GLU A 53 47.40 -9.62 11.66
CA GLU A 53 48.16 -10.62 12.41
C GLU A 53 47.22 -11.57 13.17
N HIS A 54 46.20 -11.05 13.86
CA HIS A 54 45.21 -11.86 14.55
C HIS A 54 44.49 -12.80 13.57
N LEU A 55 44.04 -12.29 12.41
CA LEU A 55 43.35 -13.09 11.40
C LEU A 55 44.25 -14.20 10.83
N SER A 56 45.53 -13.92 10.60
CA SER A 56 46.50 -14.93 10.16
C SER A 56 46.64 -16.06 11.19
N LEU A 57 46.68 -15.75 12.49
CA LEU A 57 46.72 -16.75 13.55
C LEU A 57 45.42 -17.56 13.61
N VAL A 58 44.26 -16.92 13.45
CA VAL A 58 42.97 -17.62 13.41
C VAL A 58 42.92 -18.61 12.23
N HIS A 59 43.43 -18.26 11.04
CA HIS A 59 43.55 -19.19 9.91
C HIS A 59 44.38 -20.44 10.22
N GLU A 60 45.39 -20.33 11.07
CA GLU A 60 46.21 -21.47 11.49
C GLU A 60 45.47 -22.32 12.53
N ILE A 61 44.86 -21.69 13.53
CA ILE A 61 44.10 -22.35 14.60
C ILE A 61 42.92 -23.16 14.02
N VAL A 62 42.19 -22.57 13.07
CA VAL A 62 41.01 -23.20 12.43
C VAL A 62 41.37 -24.46 11.62
N LYS A 63 42.64 -24.62 11.20
CA LYS A 63 43.12 -25.81 10.50
C LYS A 63 43.46 -26.96 11.46
N ASP A 64 43.71 -26.66 12.74
CA ASP A 64 44.07 -27.67 13.72
C ASP A 64 42.84 -28.42 14.22
N HIS A 65 42.78 -29.71 13.91
CA HIS A 65 41.67 -30.60 14.27
C HIS A 65 41.58 -30.88 15.77
N LYS A 66 42.61 -30.50 16.55
CA LYS A 66 42.63 -30.65 18.00
C LYS A 66 41.86 -29.56 18.73
N VAL A 67 41.57 -28.43 18.06
CA VAL A 67 40.87 -27.31 18.66
C VAL A 67 39.38 -27.63 18.75
N ALA A 68 38.79 -27.40 19.94
CA ALA A 68 37.39 -27.71 20.18
C ALA A 68 36.45 -26.86 19.28
N PRO A 69 35.34 -27.43 18.75
CA PRO A 69 34.39 -26.70 17.91
C PRO A 69 33.88 -25.40 18.53
N ASN A 70 33.58 -25.38 19.83
CA ASN A 70 33.12 -24.17 20.53
C ASN A 70 34.17 -23.05 20.52
N THR A 71 35.45 -23.39 20.63
CA THR A 71 36.54 -22.42 20.54
C THR A 71 36.63 -21.85 19.13
N ILE A 72 36.51 -22.70 18.11
CA ILE A 72 36.47 -22.28 16.70
C ILE A 72 35.29 -21.34 16.46
N ASN A 73 34.08 -21.70 16.90
CA ASN A 73 32.90 -20.85 16.75
C ASN A 73 33.09 -19.48 17.41
N GLN A 74 33.65 -19.44 18.62
CA GLN A 74 33.90 -18.18 19.32
C GLN A 74 34.92 -17.29 18.59
N LEU A 75 35.95 -17.87 17.94
CA LEU A 75 36.88 -17.11 17.11
C LEU A 75 36.20 -16.59 15.83
N LEU A 76 35.43 -17.44 15.17
CA LEU A 76 34.77 -17.13 13.91
C LEU A 76 33.69 -16.05 14.05
N LYS A 77 32.95 -16.04 15.17
CA LYS A 77 32.00 -14.98 15.53
C LYS A 77 32.56 -13.57 15.30
N TYR A 78 33.81 -13.34 15.71
CA TYR A 78 34.46 -12.03 15.60
C TYR A 78 35.31 -11.85 14.35
N SER A 79 35.83 -12.95 13.78
CA SER A 79 36.82 -12.88 12.71
C SER A 79 36.20 -12.91 11.31
N LEU A 80 35.03 -13.56 11.14
CA LEU A 80 34.34 -13.63 9.84
C LEU A 80 33.91 -12.27 9.28
N PRO A 81 33.47 -11.28 10.08
CA PRO A 81 33.19 -9.92 9.60
C PRO A 81 34.38 -9.23 8.94
N GLU A 82 35.59 -9.54 9.40
CA GLU A 82 36.82 -8.92 8.89
C GLU A 82 37.44 -9.74 7.75
N ASP A 83 37.34 -11.08 7.78
CA ASP A 83 37.87 -11.96 6.74
C ASP A 83 37.01 -13.21 6.52
N PHE A 84 36.14 -13.13 5.49
CA PHE A 84 35.29 -14.24 5.09
C PHE A 84 36.07 -15.48 4.57
N SER A 85 37.34 -15.34 4.16
CA SER A 85 38.12 -16.47 3.67
C SER A 85 38.33 -17.56 4.74
N LEU A 86 38.19 -17.20 6.03
CA LEU A 86 38.16 -18.13 7.15
C LEU A 86 37.10 -19.23 7.01
N TYR A 87 35.94 -18.91 6.40
CA TYR A 87 34.93 -19.92 6.08
C TYR A 87 35.48 -20.99 5.15
N HIS A 88 36.15 -20.60 4.07
CA HIS A 88 36.72 -21.54 3.10
C HIS A 88 37.88 -22.35 3.70
N THR A 89 38.67 -21.72 4.57
CA THR A 89 39.72 -22.40 5.35
C THR A 89 39.11 -23.48 6.24
N LEU A 90 38.09 -23.15 7.04
CA LEU A 90 37.39 -24.12 7.89
C LEU A 90 36.73 -25.22 7.06
N LYS A 91 35.96 -24.87 6.02
CA LYS A 91 35.24 -25.82 5.16
C LYS A 91 36.17 -26.87 4.56
N ARG A 92 37.41 -26.49 4.22
CA ARG A 92 38.43 -27.41 3.69
C ARG A 92 39.09 -28.25 4.77
N ALA A 93 39.40 -27.64 5.92
CA ALA A 93 40.10 -28.31 7.00
C ALA A 93 39.18 -29.27 7.78
N ASN A 94 37.96 -28.83 8.11
CA ASN A 94 36.99 -29.58 8.88
C ASN A 94 35.58 -29.45 8.26
N PRO A 95 35.25 -30.26 7.23
CA PRO A 95 33.95 -30.20 6.57
C PRO A 95 32.75 -30.54 7.47
N SER A 96 32.98 -31.24 8.58
CA SER A 96 31.97 -31.70 9.54
C SER A 96 31.88 -30.80 10.77
N HIS A 97 32.42 -29.58 10.70
CA HIS A 97 32.36 -28.62 11.79
C HIS A 97 30.91 -28.26 12.13
N VAL A 98 30.57 -28.30 13.43
CA VAL A 98 29.26 -27.93 13.95
C VAL A 98 29.26 -26.45 14.33
N TRP A 99 28.43 -25.69 13.64
CA TRP A 99 28.26 -24.26 13.87
C TRP A 99 27.27 -24.02 15.01
N ASP A 100 27.61 -23.09 15.91
CA ASP A 100 26.61 -22.50 16.81
C ASP A 100 25.93 -21.29 16.16
N ASN A 101 24.84 -20.83 16.75
CA ASN A 101 24.01 -19.76 16.16
C ASN A 101 24.75 -18.43 16.05
N GLU A 102 25.64 -18.09 16.98
CA GLU A 102 26.38 -16.83 16.94
C GLU A 102 27.42 -16.82 15.81
N ALA A 103 28.17 -17.91 15.65
CA ALA A 103 29.13 -18.06 14.56
C ALA A 103 28.43 -18.21 13.20
N LEU A 104 27.31 -18.93 13.15
CA LEU A 104 26.50 -19.08 11.93
C LEU A 104 25.89 -17.75 11.50
N LYS A 105 25.35 -16.96 12.43
CA LYS A 105 24.86 -15.61 12.15
C LYS A 105 25.97 -14.71 11.61
N ALA A 106 27.15 -14.75 12.22
CA ALA A 106 28.32 -14.01 11.71
C ALA A 106 28.68 -14.46 10.29
N LEU A 107 28.68 -15.77 10.02
CA LEU A 107 28.90 -16.32 8.69
C LEU A 107 27.91 -15.77 7.66
N ILE A 108 26.61 -15.80 7.96
CA ILE A 108 25.55 -15.29 7.09
C ILE A 108 25.72 -13.78 6.84
N MET A 109 25.87 -12.98 7.90
CA MET A 109 25.96 -11.52 7.77
C MET A 109 27.18 -11.07 6.98
N SER A 110 28.29 -11.78 7.12
CA SER A 110 29.55 -11.51 6.41
C SER A 110 29.59 -12.09 5.00
N ASN A 111 28.66 -12.97 4.63
CA ASN A 111 28.68 -13.67 3.35
C ASN A 111 28.66 -12.70 2.15
N PRO A 112 29.67 -12.78 1.25
CA PRO A 112 29.65 -12.06 -0.01
C PRO A 112 28.52 -12.50 -0.94
N GLY A 113 28.08 -13.76 -0.86
CA GLY A 113 27.06 -14.33 -1.76
C GLY A 113 27.58 -14.75 -3.15
N ARG A 114 28.90 -14.69 -3.40
CA ARG A 114 29.49 -15.01 -4.72
C ARG A 114 29.59 -16.50 -5.03
N VAL A 115 29.75 -17.34 -4.00
CA VAL A 115 30.01 -18.79 -4.15
C VAL A 115 28.83 -19.60 -3.63
N ASP A 116 28.51 -19.43 -2.35
CA ASP A 116 27.33 -19.99 -1.71
C ASP A 116 26.43 -18.79 -1.32
N SER A 117 25.14 -18.86 -1.63
CA SER A 117 24.18 -17.87 -1.12
C SER A 117 23.98 -18.05 0.38
N SER A 118 23.52 -17.00 1.06
CA SER A 118 23.20 -17.06 2.49
C SER A 118 22.10 -18.09 2.79
N TRP A 119 21.17 -18.28 1.85
CA TRP A 119 20.20 -19.37 1.91
C TRP A 119 20.88 -20.76 1.86
N THR A 120 21.80 -20.98 0.93
CA THR A 120 22.53 -22.25 0.80
C THR A 120 23.37 -22.56 2.04
N LEU A 121 23.91 -21.53 2.70
CA LEU A 121 24.63 -21.69 3.97
C LEU A 121 23.68 -22.09 5.10
N LEU A 122 22.46 -21.53 5.14
CA LEU A 122 21.43 -21.96 6.08
C LEU A 122 21.01 -23.41 5.85
N GLU A 123 20.74 -23.82 4.61
CA GLU A 123 20.40 -25.22 4.29
C GLU A 123 21.50 -26.19 4.71
N ARG A 124 22.77 -25.77 4.61
CA ARG A 124 23.91 -26.62 4.90
C ARG A 124 24.22 -26.76 6.39
N TYR A 125 24.04 -25.69 7.17
CA TYR A 125 24.51 -25.61 8.56
C TYR A 125 23.42 -25.29 9.58
N GLY A 126 22.22 -24.95 9.14
CA GLY A 126 21.15 -24.36 9.95
C GLY A 126 20.09 -25.32 10.46
N GLU A 127 20.37 -26.63 10.57
CA GLU A 127 19.39 -27.61 11.08
C GLU A 127 18.86 -27.23 12.48
N ALA A 128 19.74 -26.67 13.34
CA ALA A 128 19.40 -26.17 14.67
C ALA A 128 19.45 -24.63 14.77
N ALA A 129 19.30 -23.93 13.63
CA ALA A 129 19.35 -22.47 13.57
C ALA A 129 18.24 -21.83 14.42
N ASP A 130 18.61 -20.84 15.21
CA ASP A 130 17.64 -20.01 15.92
C ASP A 130 17.10 -18.86 15.05
N GLU A 131 16.16 -18.12 15.62
CA GLU A 131 15.50 -16.99 15.00
C GLU A 131 16.48 -15.89 14.55
N ASN A 132 17.57 -15.66 15.29
CA ASN A 132 18.54 -14.62 14.91
C ASN A 132 19.29 -14.97 13.64
N VAL A 133 19.54 -16.26 13.41
CA VAL A 133 20.12 -16.75 12.15
C VAL A 133 19.10 -16.62 11.03
N HIS A 134 17.84 -17.02 11.25
CA HIS A 134 16.78 -16.88 10.24
C HIS A 134 16.59 -15.41 9.81
N LEU A 135 16.57 -14.47 10.75
CA LEU A 135 16.46 -13.05 10.47
C LEU A 135 17.64 -12.50 9.66
N ALA A 136 18.86 -12.96 9.97
CA ALA A 136 20.02 -12.59 9.16
C ALA A 136 19.88 -13.07 7.71
N VAL A 137 19.32 -14.26 7.49
CA VAL A 137 19.05 -14.78 6.13
C VAL A 137 17.91 -14.01 5.46
N ILE A 138 16.84 -13.67 6.18
CA ILE A 138 15.74 -12.84 5.67
C ILE A 138 16.28 -11.48 5.20
N GLU A 139 17.16 -10.84 5.98
CA GLU A 139 17.79 -9.57 5.58
C GLU A 139 18.57 -9.73 4.27
N LYS A 140 19.33 -10.83 4.08
CA LYS A 140 20.02 -11.11 2.81
C LYS A 140 19.08 -11.36 1.64
N LEU A 141 17.96 -12.06 1.87
CA LEU A 141 16.98 -12.35 0.83
C LEU A 141 16.23 -11.10 0.34
N LEU A 142 15.96 -10.15 1.25
CA LEU A 142 15.18 -8.95 0.95
C LEU A 142 16.04 -7.75 0.55
N GLU A 143 17.23 -7.61 1.14
CA GLU A 143 18.13 -6.46 0.91
C GLU A 143 19.33 -6.80 -0.01
N GLY A 144 19.52 -8.08 -0.33
CA GLY A 144 20.59 -8.56 -1.18
C GLY A 144 21.84 -9.03 -0.42
N GLU A 145 22.71 -9.73 -1.15
CA GLU A 145 23.98 -10.21 -0.63
C GLU A 145 25.04 -9.08 -0.59
N ASN A 146 26.11 -9.23 0.21
CA ASN A 146 27.09 -8.15 0.37
C ASN A 146 27.80 -7.75 -0.94
N SER A 147 27.96 -8.68 -1.89
CA SER A 147 28.51 -8.34 -3.21
C SER A 147 27.51 -7.56 -4.07
N GLU A 148 26.24 -7.95 -4.06
CA GLU A 148 25.16 -7.28 -4.78
C GLU A 148 24.98 -5.85 -4.30
N ILE A 149 24.97 -5.64 -2.98
CA ILE A 149 24.85 -4.31 -2.37
C ILE A 149 26.04 -3.41 -2.78
N LYS A 150 27.28 -3.96 -2.78
CA LYS A 150 28.48 -3.19 -3.14
C LYS A 150 28.51 -2.81 -4.62
N GLU A 151 27.94 -3.65 -5.47
CA GLU A 151 27.91 -3.47 -6.92
C GLU A 151 26.64 -2.76 -7.41
N ASP A 152 25.70 -2.44 -6.50
CA ASP A 152 24.36 -1.90 -6.80
C ASP A 152 23.56 -2.79 -7.77
N MET A 153 23.72 -4.11 -7.62
CA MET A 153 23.15 -5.15 -8.48
C MET A 153 22.21 -6.07 -7.69
N ILE A 154 21.37 -5.49 -6.84
CA ILE A 154 20.42 -6.25 -6.03
C ILE A 154 19.30 -6.77 -6.94
N GLU A 155 19.26 -8.10 -7.11
CA GLU A 155 18.18 -8.78 -7.81
C GLU A 155 17.22 -9.43 -6.80
N ILE A 156 16.02 -8.86 -6.66
CA ILE A 156 14.96 -9.48 -5.86
C ILE A 156 14.06 -10.29 -6.78
N THR A 157 14.00 -11.59 -6.54
CA THR A 157 13.22 -12.54 -7.33
C THR A 157 12.03 -13.08 -6.53
N HIS A 158 11.02 -13.62 -7.21
CA HIS A 158 9.90 -14.29 -6.56
C HIS A 158 10.35 -15.44 -5.65
N GLU A 159 11.41 -16.16 -6.01
CA GLU A 159 11.99 -17.25 -5.22
C GLU A 159 12.59 -16.73 -3.90
N ARG A 160 13.30 -15.58 -3.94
CA ARG A 160 13.81 -14.94 -2.72
C ARG A 160 12.69 -14.53 -1.78
N LEU A 161 11.59 -13.99 -2.33
CA LEU A 161 10.40 -13.65 -1.53
C LEU A 161 9.74 -14.88 -0.90
N ASP A 162 9.55 -15.96 -1.66
CA ASP A 162 8.95 -17.19 -1.13
C ASP A 162 9.79 -17.76 0.03
N ARG A 163 11.12 -17.75 -0.11
CA ARG A 163 12.05 -18.15 0.97
C ARG A 163 12.00 -17.24 2.19
N ALA A 164 11.91 -15.92 1.97
CA ALA A 164 11.81 -14.96 3.07
C ALA A 164 10.49 -15.16 3.85
N ILE A 165 9.38 -15.39 3.14
CA ILE A 165 8.07 -15.69 3.75
C ILE A 165 8.13 -16.99 4.56
N ASP A 166 8.72 -18.05 4.00
CA ASP A 166 8.87 -19.34 4.70
C ASP A 166 9.67 -19.18 6.01
N LEU A 167 10.75 -18.39 6.01
CA LEU A 167 11.50 -18.10 7.24
C LEU A 167 10.71 -17.22 8.21
N LEU A 168 10.04 -16.17 7.74
CA LEU A 168 9.24 -15.27 8.59
C LEU A 168 8.14 -16.03 9.33
N ASN A 169 7.53 -17.03 8.69
CA ASN A 169 6.52 -17.89 9.32
C ASN A 169 7.08 -18.80 10.42
N ARG A 170 8.40 -19.01 10.46
CA ARG A 170 9.10 -19.84 11.47
C ARG A 170 9.63 -19.04 12.65
N VAL A 171 9.68 -17.71 12.55
CA VAL A 171 10.18 -16.84 13.63
C VAL A 171 9.07 -16.59 14.66
N ASN A 172 9.44 -16.58 15.95
CA ASN A 172 8.48 -16.51 17.05
C ASN A 172 7.93 -15.09 17.26
N LYS A 173 6.79 -15.04 17.97
CA LYS A 173 5.77 -14.00 17.95
C LYS A 173 6.12 -12.69 18.67
N ASP A 174 7.15 -12.70 19.52
CA ASP A 174 7.45 -11.58 20.44
C ASP A 174 8.54 -10.63 19.93
N VAL A 175 9.17 -10.93 18.79
CA VAL A 175 10.18 -10.05 18.20
C VAL A 175 9.52 -9.22 17.11
N SER A 176 9.34 -7.93 17.39
CA SER A 176 8.85 -6.97 16.39
C SER A 176 9.82 -6.90 15.21
N HIS A 177 9.36 -7.32 14.03
CA HIS A 177 10.14 -7.38 12.79
C HIS A 177 9.71 -6.32 11.78
N LEU A 178 9.26 -5.16 12.26
CA LEU A 178 8.72 -4.08 11.40
C LEU A 178 9.60 -3.79 10.18
N ARG A 179 10.93 -3.71 10.36
CA ARG A 179 11.87 -3.49 9.24
C ARG A 179 11.81 -4.59 8.17
N HIS A 180 11.66 -5.86 8.55
CA HIS A 180 11.57 -6.96 7.58
C HIS A 180 10.20 -6.98 6.90
N TRP A 181 9.12 -6.62 7.60
CA TRP A 181 7.80 -6.50 6.99
C TRP A 181 7.72 -5.31 6.03
N ASP A 182 8.30 -4.16 6.41
CA ASP A 182 8.43 -3.00 5.54
C ASP A 182 9.19 -3.34 4.25
N SER A 183 10.32 -4.05 4.40
CA SER A 183 11.11 -4.50 3.26
C SER A 183 10.33 -5.49 2.40
N LEU A 184 9.71 -6.52 3.00
CA LEU A 184 8.89 -7.51 2.29
C LEU A 184 7.76 -6.84 1.50
N LEU A 185 7.00 -5.95 2.15
CA LEU A 185 5.91 -5.21 1.52
C LEU A 185 6.41 -4.36 0.36
N ALA A 186 7.49 -3.59 0.56
CA ALA A 186 8.09 -2.77 -0.48
C ALA A 186 8.53 -3.59 -1.70
N LYS A 187 9.15 -4.76 -1.48
CA LYS A 187 9.57 -5.66 -2.57
C LYS A 187 8.38 -6.30 -3.29
N CYS A 188 7.34 -6.71 -2.57
CA CYS A 188 6.12 -7.24 -3.17
C CYS A 188 5.41 -6.17 -4.03
N ILE A 189 5.39 -4.91 -3.60
CA ILE A 189 4.88 -3.78 -4.40
C ILE A 189 5.74 -3.59 -5.66
N GLN A 190 7.08 -3.54 -5.51
CA GLN A 190 8.01 -3.35 -6.62
C GLN A 190 7.85 -4.42 -7.71
N LEU A 191 7.61 -5.67 -7.31
CA LEU A 191 7.44 -6.82 -8.22
C LEU A 191 5.99 -7.06 -8.64
N GLY A 192 5.02 -6.30 -8.11
CA GLY A 192 3.60 -6.48 -8.42
C GLY A 192 3.03 -7.83 -7.96
N CYS A 193 3.53 -8.40 -6.87
CA CYS A 193 3.12 -9.72 -6.34
C CYS A 193 2.64 -9.66 -4.88
N LEU A 194 1.70 -8.75 -4.61
CA LEU A 194 1.08 -8.60 -3.30
C LEU A 194 0.32 -9.85 -2.83
N ASP A 195 -0.14 -10.69 -3.76
CA ASP A 195 -0.79 -11.99 -3.50
C ASP A 195 0.09 -12.94 -2.68
N LYS A 196 1.42 -12.81 -2.75
CA LYS A 196 2.32 -13.63 -1.93
C LYS A 196 2.17 -13.36 -0.43
N LEU A 197 1.73 -12.16 -0.05
CA LEU A 197 1.56 -11.79 1.36
C LEU A 197 0.46 -12.61 2.05
N ASP A 198 -0.45 -13.23 1.28
CA ASP A 198 -1.45 -14.16 1.81
C ASP A 198 -0.83 -15.41 2.43
N LYS A 199 0.41 -15.75 2.07
CA LYS A 199 1.15 -16.88 2.65
C LYS A 199 1.84 -16.54 3.97
N VAL A 200 1.82 -15.29 4.40
CA VAL A 200 2.45 -14.89 5.67
C VAL A 200 1.52 -15.24 6.83
N GLU A 201 1.96 -16.17 7.66
CA GLU A 201 1.27 -16.67 8.86
C GLU A 201 1.88 -16.12 10.15
N ALA A 202 2.94 -15.32 10.03
CA ALA A 202 3.61 -14.68 11.15
C ALA A 202 2.63 -13.86 12.01
N HIS A 203 2.78 -13.94 13.33
CA HIS A 203 1.94 -13.20 14.28
C HIS A 203 2.12 -11.69 14.09
N LEU A 204 1.06 -10.92 14.32
CA LEU A 204 1.00 -9.46 14.14
C LEU A 204 1.16 -8.97 12.68
N PHE A 205 1.39 -9.85 11.71
CA PHE A 205 1.52 -9.43 10.31
C PHE A 205 0.22 -8.81 9.77
N VAL A 206 -0.94 -9.39 10.11
CA VAL A 206 -2.23 -8.86 9.65
C VAL A 206 -2.53 -7.51 10.28
N GLU A 207 -2.20 -7.35 11.56
CA GLU A 207 -2.26 -6.09 12.29
C GLU A 207 -1.35 -5.03 11.65
N TYR A 208 -0.12 -5.40 11.30
CA TYR A 208 0.80 -4.55 10.57
C TYR A 208 0.23 -4.11 9.22
N ILE A 209 -0.30 -5.03 8.40
CA ILE A 209 -0.91 -4.68 7.12
C ILE A 209 -2.10 -3.72 7.31
N ASN A 210 -2.92 -3.94 8.34
CA ASN A 210 -4.04 -3.06 8.66
C ASN A 210 -3.58 -1.64 9.01
N GLU A 211 -2.47 -1.50 9.76
CA GLU A 211 -1.85 -0.19 10.03
C GLU A 211 -1.35 0.50 8.75
N GLN A 212 -0.77 -0.27 7.81
CA GLN A 212 -0.26 0.26 6.55
C GLN A 212 -1.36 0.71 5.56
N LEU A 213 -2.61 0.27 5.72
CA LEU A 213 -3.71 0.67 4.83
C LEU A 213 -3.90 2.19 4.73
N SER A 214 -3.60 2.93 5.81
CA SER A 214 -3.72 4.40 5.85
C SER A 214 -2.71 5.10 4.93
N ASN A 215 -1.53 4.50 4.74
CA ASN A 215 -0.44 5.05 3.94
C ASN A 215 -0.33 4.43 2.54
N THR A 216 -1.23 3.49 2.22
CA THR A 216 -1.20 2.73 0.97
C THR A 216 -1.88 3.49 -0.16
N GLU A 217 -1.21 3.53 -1.32
CA GLU A 217 -1.76 4.08 -2.57
C GLU A 217 -3.00 3.31 -3.06
N GLU A 218 -3.92 4.01 -3.75
CA GLU A 218 -5.19 3.45 -4.22
C GLU A 218 -5.04 2.17 -5.05
N GLN A 219 -3.95 2.06 -5.83
CA GLN A 219 -3.68 0.90 -6.69
C GLN A 219 -3.43 -0.40 -5.91
N ASN A 220 -2.80 -0.31 -4.74
CA ASN A 220 -2.41 -1.46 -3.92
C ASN A 220 -3.40 -1.72 -2.77
N TYR A 221 -4.23 -0.73 -2.43
CA TYR A 221 -5.11 -0.76 -1.26
C TYR A 221 -6.03 -1.98 -1.22
N LEU A 222 -6.71 -2.29 -2.32
CA LEU A 222 -7.65 -3.43 -2.35
C LEU A 222 -6.95 -4.76 -2.10
N ALA A 223 -5.77 -4.97 -2.70
CA ALA A 223 -5.01 -6.21 -2.50
C ALA A 223 -4.65 -6.39 -1.02
N LEU A 224 -4.09 -5.36 -0.38
CA LEU A 224 -3.74 -5.41 1.04
C LEU A 224 -4.95 -5.54 1.97
N ALA A 225 -6.03 -4.82 1.68
CA ALA A 225 -7.23 -4.84 2.50
C ALA A 225 -7.94 -6.19 2.45
N ASN A 226 -7.88 -6.90 1.31
CA ASN A 226 -8.42 -8.26 1.19
C ASN A 226 -7.67 -9.26 2.09
N ILE A 227 -6.34 -9.13 2.24
CA ILE A 227 -5.56 -9.96 3.18
C ILE A 227 -6.11 -9.84 4.60
N VAL A 228 -6.39 -8.60 5.02
CA VAL A 228 -6.95 -8.33 6.35
C VAL A 228 -8.38 -8.84 6.44
N LEU A 229 -9.20 -8.66 5.40
CA LEU A 229 -10.58 -9.15 5.36
C LEU A 229 -10.66 -10.67 5.50
N GLU A 230 -9.78 -11.42 4.84
CA GLU A 230 -9.78 -12.88 4.86
C GLU A 230 -9.26 -13.44 6.20
N LYS A 231 -8.22 -12.82 6.76
CA LYS A 231 -7.53 -13.36 7.96
C LYS A 231 -8.05 -12.80 9.27
N ASN A 232 -8.42 -11.53 9.32
CA ASN A 232 -8.91 -10.86 10.52
C ASN A 232 -9.94 -9.77 10.17
N PRO A 233 -11.12 -10.13 9.65
CA PRO A 233 -12.12 -9.16 9.18
C PRO A 233 -12.55 -8.16 10.26
N LYS A 234 -12.52 -8.57 11.54
CA LYS A 234 -12.94 -7.75 12.68
C LYS A 234 -11.98 -6.60 12.99
N SER A 235 -10.74 -6.64 12.49
CA SER A 235 -9.79 -5.53 12.68
C SER A 235 -10.02 -4.38 11.69
N LEU A 236 -10.79 -4.60 10.62
CA LEU A 236 -11.11 -3.54 9.66
C LEU A 236 -12.13 -2.56 10.24
N THR A 237 -11.81 -1.27 10.15
CA THR A 237 -12.75 -0.21 10.48
C THR A 237 -13.84 -0.10 9.40
N LYS A 238 -14.98 0.49 9.77
CA LYS A 238 -16.06 0.75 8.79
C LYS A 238 -15.60 1.74 7.72
N ALA A 239 -14.71 2.68 8.06
CA ALA A 239 -14.03 3.53 7.08
C ALA A 239 -13.21 2.74 6.04
N ASN A 240 -12.45 1.72 6.48
CA ASN A 240 -11.70 0.84 5.57
C ASN A 240 -12.66 0.06 4.66
N ILE A 241 -13.71 -0.52 5.22
CA ILE A 241 -14.74 -1.25 4.46
C ILE A 241 -15.43 -0.34 3.43
N ALA A 242 -15.78 0.89 3.80
CA ALA A 242 -16.34 1.87 2.87
C ALA A 242 -15.37 2.17 1.72
N LYS A 243 -14.08 2.34 2.00
CA LYS A 243 -13.05 2.54 0.96
C LYS A 243 -12.93 1.33 0.05
N MET A 244 -12.94 0.11 0.60
CA MET A 244 -12.94 -1.14 -0.18
C MET A 244 -14.15 -1.22 -1.12
N LEU A 245 -15.37 -0.98 -0.61
CA LEU A 245 -16.60 -0.95 -1.43
C LEU A 245 -16.49 0.04 -2.59
N SER A 246 -16.00 1.25 -2.30
CA SER A 246 -15.84 2.31 -3.29
C SER A 246 -14.88 1.90 -4.41
N LEU A 247 -13.73 1.32 -4.06
CA LEU A 247 -12.72 0.91 -5.04
C LEU A 247 -13.14 -0.33 -5.84
N ALA A 248 -13.70 -1.33 -5.18
CA ALA A 248 -14.19 -2.55 -5.84
C ALA A 248 -15.38 -2.26 -6.78
N ALA A 249 -16.20 -1.26 -6.49
CA ALA A 249 -17.29 -0.84 -7.38
C ALA A 249 -16.82 -0.11 -8.65
N LYS A 250 -15.60 0.45 -8.67
CA LYS A 250 -15.03 1.12 -9.85
C LYS A 250 -14.45 0.14 -10.87
N LYS A 251 -14.06 -1.06 -10.44
CA LYS A 251 -13.30 -2.03 -11.21
C LYS A 251 -14.20 -3.17 -11.72
N PRO A 252 -14.33 -3.38 -13.05
CA PRO A 252 -15.18 -4.44 -13.59
C PRO A 252 -14.73 -5.87 -13.25
N ASP A 253 -13.43 -6.05 -13.02
CA ASP A 253 -12.77 -7.31 -12.69
C ASP A 253 -12.98 -7.74 -11.23
N THR A 254 -13.49 -6.86 -10.37
CA THR A 254 -13.69 -7.13 -8.93
C THR A 254 -15.16 -7.38 -8.55
N VAL A 255 -16.03 -7.72 -9.50
CA VAL A 255 -17.47 -7.90 -9.24
C VAL A 255 -17.75 -9.02 -8.24
N ASP A 256 -17.03 -10.13 -8.31
CA ASP A 256 -17.24 -11.25 -7.38
C ASP A 256 -16.72 -10.90 -5.98
N ALA A 257 -15.51 -10.33 -5.88
CA ALA A 257 -14.98 -9.80 -4.62
C ALA A 257 -15.89 -8.72 -4.00
N LEU A 258 -16.49 -7.86 -4.83
CA LEU A 258 -17.47 -6.88 -4.36
C LEU A 258 -18.72 -7.56 -3.77
N ARG A 259 -19.20 -8.64 -4.39
CA ARG A 259 -20.35 -9.39 -3.87
C ARG A 259 -20.04 -9.99 -2.51
N GLU A 260 -18.88 -10.62 -2.35
CA GLU A 260 -18.43 -11.18 -1.06
C GLU A 260 -18.29 -10.10 0.02
N LEU A 261 -17.73 -8.94 -0.32
CA LEU A 261 -17.60 -7.81 0.60
C LEU A 261 -18.97 -7.24 1.02
N VAL A 262 -19.90 -7.17 0.08
CA VAL A 262 -21.28 -6.74 0.33
C VAL A 262 -22.00 -7.73 1.26
N ASP A 263 -21.86 -9.03 1.00
CA ASP A 263 -22.44 -10.10 1.83
C ASP A 263 -21.86 -10.06 3.25
N PHE A 264 -20.55 -9.81 3.39
CA PHE A 264 -19.90 -9.61 4.69
C PHE A 264 -20.49 -8.41 5.46
N VAL A 265 -20.68 -7.27 4.78
CA VAL A 265 -21.32 -6.08 5.37
C VAL A 265 -22.73 -6.38 5.85
N GLU A 266 -23.51 -7.16 5.10
CA GLU A 266 -24.87 -7.56 5.50
C GLU A 266 -24.87 -8.47 6.72
N LEU A 267 -24.00 -9.48 6.72
CA LEU A 267 -23.90 -10.49 7.77
C LEU A 267 -23.53 -9.86 9.11
N GLU A 268 -22.53 -8.98 9.11
CA GLU A 268 -22.04 -8.30 10.32
C GLU A 268 -22.87 -7.04 10.67
N GLY A 269 -23.79 -6.63 9.79
CA GLY A 269 -24.65 -5.45 10.00
C GLY A 269 -23.86 -4.13 10.08
N LEU A 270 -22.74 -4.01 9.36
CA LEU A 270 -21.83 -2.85 9.45
C LEU A 270 -22.46 -1.55 8.92
N ASP A 271 -23.54 -1.67 8.15
CA ASP A 271 -24.37 -0.57 7.64
C ASP A 271 -25.43 -0.08 8.63
N CYS A 272 -25.63 -0.77 9.74
CA CYS A 272 -26.72 -0.56 10.70
C CYS A 272 -26.20 -0.12 12.08
N ASP A 273 -25.98 1.18 12.25
CA ASP A 273 -25.78 1.81 13.57
C ASP A 273 -26.11 3.32 13.49
N LYS A 274 -27.12 3.75 14.24
CA LYS A 274 -27.65 5.13 14.21
C LYS A 274 -26.68 6.13 14.82
N ASN A 275 -25.84 5.67 15.74
CA ASN A 275 -24.96 6.52 16.53
C ASN A 275 -23.53 6.56 15.97
N ASP A 276 -23.25 5.77 14.93
CA ASP A 276 -21.94 5.66 14.32
C ASP A 276 -21.87 6.39 12.96
N PRO A 277 -21.13 7.50 12.86
CA PRO A 277 -20.89 8.18 11.59
C PRO A 277 -20.20 7.30 10.54
N GLU A 278 -19.40 6.30 10.93
CA GLU A 278 -18.74 5.42 9.96
C GLU A 278 -19.73 4.44 9.32
N ALA A 279 -20.80 4.05 10.01
CA ALA A 279 -21.88 3.27 9.41
C ALA A 279 -22.58 4.06 8.29
N LEU A 280 -22.61 5.40 8.36
CA LEU A 280 -23.07 6.24 7.25
C LEU A 280 -22.14 6.13 6.04
N LEU A 281 -20.81 6.13 6.25
CA LEU A 281 -19.86 5.95 5.15
C LEU A 281 -20.09 4.64 4.41
N VAL A 282 -20.32 3.54 5.15
CA VAL A 282 -20.67 2.24 4.57
C VAL A 282 -21.95 2.34 3.73
N ARG A 283 -23.03 2.92 4.29
CA ARG A 283 -24.31 3.12 3.57
C ARG A 283 -24.14 3.88 2.25
N LEU A 284 -23.32 4.94 2.25
CA LEU A 284 -23.07 5.76 1.05
C LEU A 284 -22.34 5.03 -0.07
N GLN A 285 -21.56 3.99 0.25
CA GLN A 285 -20.86 3.15 -0.74
C GLN A 285 -21.66 1.90 -1.11
N LEU A 286 -22.45 1.37 -0.17
CA LEU A 286 -23.27 0.19 -0.38
C LEU A 286 -24.40 0.42 -1.40
N ILE A 287 -25.03 1.59 -1.40
CA ILE A 287 -26.10 1.93 -2.34
C ILE A 287 -25.60 1.92 -3.80
N PRO A 288 -24.51 2.63 -4.18
CA PRO A 288 -23.92 2.51 -5.51
C PRO A 288 -23.39 1.10 -5.82
N ALA A 289 -22.81 0.39 -4.86
CA ALA A 289 -22.34 -0.99 -5.07
C ALA A 289 -23.49 -1.90 -5.54
N TYR A 290 -24.63 -1.88 -4.84
CA TYR A 290 -25.82 -2.60 -5.27
C TYR A 290 -26.35 -2.11 -6.61
N GLY A 291 -26.60 -0.81 -6.71
CA GLY A 291 -27.40 -0.26 -7.79
C GLY A 291 -26.65 -0.07 -9.10
N ILE A 292 -25.36 0.23 -9.07
CA ILE A 292 -24.55 0.54 -10.25
C ILE A 292 -23.69 -0.66 -10.65
N ALA A 293 -22.92 -1.21 -9.71
CA ALA A 293 -21.96 -2.27 -10.01
C ALA A 293 -22.66 -3.64 -10.13
N LEU A 294 -23.49 -4.01 -9.14
CA LEU A 294 -24.22 -5.29 -9.14
C LEU A 294 -25.54 -5.22 -9.94
N GLY A 295 -26.09 -4.02 -10.13
CA GLY A 295 -27.31 -3.80 -10.91
C GLY A 295 -28.60 -4.27 -10.21
N ASP A 296 -28.59 -4.43 -8.88
CA ASP A 296 -29.74 -4.82 -8.07
C ASP A 296 -30.40 -3.60 -7.41
N PHE A 297 -31.39 -3.03 -8.11
CA PHE A 297 -32.13 -1.87 -7.61
C PHE A 297 -33.28 -2.22 -6.67
N ASN A 298 -33.74 -3.47 -6.66
CA ASN A 298 -34.72 -3.91 -5.66
C ASN A 298 -34.08 -3.85 -4.28
N LYS A 299 -32.85 -4.35 -4.18
CA LYS A 299 -32.05 -4.27 -2.95
C LYS A 299 -31.76 -2.83 -2.54
N VAL A 300 -31.49 -1.93 -3.50
CA VAL A 300 -31.31 -0.50 -3.22
C VAL A 300 -32.56 0.11 -2.56
N LEU A 301 -33.76 -0.17 -3.08
CA LEU A 301 -35.01 0.33 -2.50
C LEU A 301 -35.30 -0.29 -1.13
N GLU A 302 -35.09 -1.60 -0.98
CA GLU A 302 -35.22 -2.31 0.28
C GLU A 302 -34.33 -1.67 1.36
N LYS A 303 -33.04 -1.48 1.06
CA LYS A 303 -32.07 -0.85 1.96
C LYS A 303 -32.42 0.60 2.26
N PHE A 304 -32.79 1.38 1.27
CA PHE A 304 -33.21 2.77 1.49
C PHE A 304 -34.44 2.86 2.39
N HIS A 305 -35.42 1.96 2.22
CA HIS A 305 -36.59 1.91 3.10
C HIS A 305 -36.21 1.56 4.54
N LYS A 306 -35.32 0.57 4.72
CA LYS A 306 -34.76 0.22 6.03
C LYS A 306 -34.04 1.41 6.68
N TYR A 307 -33.19 2.10 5.95
CA TYR A 307 -32.42 3.24 6.47
C TYR A 307 -33.29 4.46 6.78
N SER A 308 -34.28 4.77 5.94
CA SER A 308 -35.21 5.90 6.20
C SER A 308 -36.10 5.65 7.42
N THR A 309 -36.45 4.41 7.69
CA THR A 309 -37.28 4.03 8.84
C THR A 309 -36.46 3.95 10.12
N HIS A 310 -35.31 3.30 10.06
CA HIS A 310 -34.51 2.99 11.25
C HIS A 310 -33.25 3.87 11.37
N GLU A 311 -32.49 4.09 10.30
CA GLU A 311 -31.16 4.73 10.29
C GLU A 311 -31.18 6.18 9.77
N LYS A 312 -31.93 7.06 10.44
CA LYS A 312 -32.23 8.43 9.95
C LYS A 312 -31.02 9.36 9.79
N PHE A 313 -29.92 9.12 10.52
CA PHE A 313 -28.74 9.97 10.45
C PHE A 313 -28.15 9.96 9.04
N GLY A 314 -28.04 11.15 8.42
CA GLY A 314 -27.49 11.33 7.07
C GLY A 314 -28.36 10.76 5.93
N ILE A 315 -29.65 10.52 6.16
CA ILE A 315 -30.53 9.88 5.18
C ILE A 315 -30.63 10.65 3.86
N GLU A 316 -30.56 11.98 3.88
CA GLU A 316 -30.54 12.84 2.69
C GLU A 316 -29.35 12.53 1.76
N LEU A 317 -28.18 12.22 2.35
CA LEU A 317 -26.99 11.82 1.59
C LEU A 317 -27.18 10.44 0.95
N VAL A 318 -27.80 9.52 1.66
CA VAL A 318 -28.16 8.18 1.14
C VAL A 318 -29.19 8.31 0.03
N GLN A 319 -30.21 9.16 0.20
CA GLN A 319 -31.22 9.45 -0.81
C GLN A 319 -30.60 10.01 -2.09
N ALA A 320 -29.63 10.92 -1.98
CA ALA A 320 -28.88 11.40 -3.14
C ALA A 320 -28.15 10.26 -3.88
N LYS A 321 -27.60 9.28 -3.15
CA LYS A 321 -27.02 8.06 -3.77
C LYS A 321 -28.04 7.16 -4.43
N VAL A 322 -29.26 7.07 -3.90
CA VAL A 322 -30.36 6.35 -4.56
C VAL A 322 -30.74 7.07 -5.85
N VAL A 323 -30.89 8.40 -5.84
CA VAL A 323 -31.14 9.18 -7.06
C VAL A 323 -30.04 8.98 -8.09
N GLN A 324 -28.77 8.95 -7.66
CA GLN A 324 -27.62 8.64 -8.52
C GLN A 324 -27.77 7.27 -9.21
N VAL A 325 -28.06 6.22 -8.43
CA VAL A 325 -28.27 4.86 -8.94
C VAL A 325 -29.38 4.82 -10.00
N PHE A 326 -30.55 5.38 -9.69
CA PHE A 326 -31.69 5.35 -10.59
C PHE A 326 -31.45 6.20 -11.85
N SER A 327 -30.79 7.35 -11.71
CA SER A 327 -30.36 8.19 -12.84
C SER A 327 -29.40 7.44 -13.76
N TYR A 328 -28.40 6.75 -13.18
CA TYR A 328 -27.44 5.93 -13.92
C TYR A 328 -28.13 4.80 -14.69
N GLN A 329 -28.99 4.04 -14.01
CA GLN A 329 -29.66 2.89 -14.62
C GLN A 329 -30.72 3.32 -15.64
N ALA A 330 -31.43 4.42 -15.41
CA ALA A 330 -32.36 5.00 -16.38
C ALA A 330 -31.63 5.36 -17.68
N PHE A 331 -30.47 6.02 -17.59
CA PHE A 331 -29.67 6.39 -18.75
C PHE A 331 -29.10 5.16 -19.48
N LYS A 332 -28.52 4.22 -18.71
CA LYS A 332 -27.90 2.99 -19.23
C LYS A 332 -28.91 2.11 -19.96
N ARG A 333 -30.08 1.87 -19.36
CA ARG A 333 -31.11 0.97 -19.89
C ARG A 333 -32.10 1.66 -20.82
N GLY A 334 -32.16 2.99 -20.82
CA GLY A 334 -33.21 3.74 -21.50
C GLY A 334 -34.60 3.51 -20.89
N ASP A 335 -34.67 3.26 -19.58
CA ASP A 335 -35.93 3.01 -18.86
C ASP A 335 -36.44 4.29 -18.18
N LYS A 336 -37.55 4.81 -18.70
CA LYS A 336 -38.21 6.02 -18.19
C LYS A 336 -38.83 5.81 -16.81
N THR A 337 -39.18 4.59 -16.44
CA THR A 337 -39.71 4.25 -15.11
C THR A 337 -38.67 4.53 -14.04
N LEU A 338 -37.42 4.12 -14.28
CA LEU A 338 -36.30 4.39 -13.37
C LEU A 338 -36.01 5.88 -13.24
N LEU A 339 -36.14 6.65 -14.33
CA LEU A 339 -36.02 8.10 -14.28
C LEU A 339 -37.12 8.71 -13.41
N ASN A 340 -38.38 8.30 -13.60
CA ASN A 340 -39.49 8.81 -12.79
C ASN A 340 -39.27 8.51 -11.30
N ILE A 341 -38.76 7.32 -10.96
CA ILE A 341 -38.41 6.98 -9.57
C ILE A 341 -37.35 7.96 -9.03
N ALA A 342 -36.26 8.18 -9.78
CA ALA A 342 -35.23 9.14 -9.40
C ALA A 342 -35.81 10.54 -9.11
N GLU A 343 -36.70 11.02 -9.97
CA GLU A 343 -37.35 12.33 -9.83
C GLU A 343 -38.29 12.39 -8.60
N THR A 344 -39.03 11.32 -8.31
CA THR A 344 -39.92 11.28 -7.13
C THR A 344 -39.18 11.26 -5.81
N LEU A 345 -37.94 10.79 -5.80
CA LEU A 345 -37.09 10.72 -4.61
C LEU A 345 -36.37 12.03 -4.32
N VAL A 346 -36.54 13.08 -5.12
CA VAL A 346 -35.90 14.37 -4.88
C VAL A 346 -36.78 15.26 -4.00
N ASN A 347 -36.21 15.77 -2.91
CA ASN A 347 -36.81 16.87 -2.15
C ASN A 347 -36.52 18.22 -2.87
N PRO A 348 -37.52 18.96 -3.36
CA PRO A 348 -37.30 20.21 -4.08
C PRO A 348 -36.62 21.30 -3.25
N GLU A 349 -36.75 21.25 -1.92
CA GLU A 349 -36.24 22.28 -1.00
C GLU A 349 -34.76 22.10 -0.62
N GLU A 350 -34.23 20.88 -0.76
CA GLU A 350 -32.90 20.49 -0.25
C GLU A 350 -32.02 19.85 -1.34
N ILE A 351 -32.28 20.15 -2.61
CA ILE A 351 -31.62 19.47 -3.71
C ILE A 351 -30.14 19.84 -3.81
N GLN A 352 -29.29 18.82 -3.77
CA GLN A 352 -27.86 18.99 -3.96
C GLN A 352 -27.53 19.19 -5.44
N VAL A 353 -26.50 20.00 -5.71
CA VAL A 353 -26.05 20.35 -7.06
C VAL A 353 -25.67 19.11 -7.87
N LYS A 354 -25.03 18.13 -7.22
CA LYS A 354 -24.67 16.84 -7.82
C LYS A 354 -25.91 16.05 -8.26
N THR A 355 -26.94 16.02 -7.42
CA THR A 355 -28.23 15.39 -7.75
C THR A 355 -28.90 16.07 -8.95
N LEU A 356 -28.85 17.40 -9.02
CA LEU A 356 -29.31 18.16 -10.19
C LEU A 356 -28.55 17.78 -11.46
N ALA A 357 -27.21 17.75 -11.40
CA ALA A 357 -26.36 17.37 -12.53
C ALA A 357 -26.69 15.95 -13.02
N GLN A 358 -26.81 14.98 -12.12
CA GLN A 358 -27.18 13.60 -12.43
C GLN A 358 -28.55 13.51 -13.13
N LEU A 359 -29.55 14.28 -12.66
CA LEU A 359 -30.87 14.34 -13.30
C LEU A 359 -30.83 15.00 -14.68
N ILE A 360 -30.07 16.08 -14.85
CA ILE A 360 -29.86 16.74 -16.16
C ILE A 360 -29.30 15.73 -17.16
N LEU A 361 -28.27 14.98 -16.76
CA LEU A 361 -27.63 13.95 -17.60
C LEU A 361 -28.60 12.79 -17.90
N ALA A 362 -29.32 12.29 -16.88
CA ALA A 362 -30.27 11.19 -17.07
C ALA A 362 -31.43 11.56 -18.00
N ARG A 363 -31.96 12.78 -17.88
CA ARG A 363 -33.03 13.32 -18.74
C ARG A 363 -32.60 13.41 -20.21
N ALA A 364 -31.32 13.69 -20.49
CA ALA A 364 -30.80 13.80 -21.85
C ALA A 364 -31.00 12.53 -22.69
N LYS A 365 -31.15 11.36 -22.06
CA LYS A 365 -31.47 10.11 -22.75
C LYS A 365 -32.85 10.13 -23.42
N PHE A 366 -33.77 10.89 -22.85
CA PHE A 366 -35.20 10.86 -23.19
C PHE A 366 -35.71 12.17 -23.77
N ASP A 367 -35.25 13.31 -23.22
CA ASP A 367 -35.77 14.65 -23.51
C ASP A 367 -34.76 15.72 -23.06
N SER A 368 -34.02 16.30 -24.02
CA SER A 368 -33.01 17.33 -23.81
C SER A 368 -33.62 18.67 -23.36
N GLU A 369 -34.86 18.98 -23.76
CA GLU A 369 -35.57 20.19 -23.33
C GLU A 369 -35.86 20.17 -21.82
N LYS A 370 -36.17 19.00 -21.26
CA LYS A 370 -36.35 18.85 -19.81
C LYS A 370 -35.06 19.00 -19.02
N SER A 371 -33.92 18.68 -19.62
CA SER A 371 -32.59 18.95 -19.05
C SER A 371 -32.34 20.46 -19.00
N LEU A 372 -32.61 21.16 -20.10
CA LEU A 372 -32.49 22.62 -20.19
C LEU A 372 -33.41 23.34 -19.19
N LYS A 373 -34.66 22.89 -19.06
CA LYS A 373 -35.60 23.45 -18.09
C LYS A 373 -35.07 23.34 -16.66
N LEU A 374 -34.59 22.16 -16.28
CA LEU A 374 -34.04 21.92 -14.93
C LEU A 374 -32.83 22.82 -14.66
N TYR A 375 -31.95 22.96 -15.63
CA TYR A 375 -30.81 23.86 -15.52
C TYR A 375 -31.27 25.30 -15.28
N ASN A 376 -32.19 25.81 -16.10
CA ASN A 376 -32.69 27.19 -16.00
C ASN A 376 -33.39 27.47 -14.65
N ASP A 377 -34.09 26.48 -14.10
CA ASP A 377 -34.80 26.59 -12.81
C ASP A 377 -33.86 26.77 -11.60
N TYR A 378 -32.59 26.33 -11.71
CA TYR A 378 -31.65 26.27 -10.59
C TYR A 378 -30.34 27.04 -10.78
N ILE A 379 -29.94 27.35 -12.01
CA ILE A 379 -28.62 27.94 -12.27
C ILE A 379 -28.40 29.30 -11.60
N GLN A 380 -29.45 30.10 -11.42
CA GLN A 380 -29.37 31.38 -10.70
C GLN A 380 -29.36 31.23 -9.17
N LYS A 381 -29.67 30.02 -8.66
CA LYS A 381 -29.76 29.73 -7.22
C LYS A 381 -28.47 29.11 -6.66
N VAL A 382 -27.57 28.65 -7.52
CA VAL A 382 -26.33 27.98 -7.10
C VAL A 382 -25.16 28.96 -7.04
N SER A 383 -24.18 28.69 -6.17
CA SER A 383 -23.00 29.55 -6.04
C SER A 383 -22.11 29.51 -7.29
N LYS A 384 -21.44 30.63 -7.54
CA LYS A 384 -20.40 30.80 -8.57
C LYS A 384 -19.00 30.63 -7.98
N ASP A 385 -18.89 30.55 -6.67
CA ASP A 385 -17.61 30.46 -5.98
C ASP A 385 -17.01 29.06 -6.18
N VAL A 386 -15.73 29.05 -6.54
CA VAL A 386 -14.97 27.81 -6.72
C VAL A 386 -14.60 27.25 -5.36
N ASN A 387 -14.95 26.00 -5.12
CA ASN A 387 -14.54 25.30 -3.91
C ASN A 387 -13.03 25.01 -3.95
N GLU A 388 -12.31 25.34 -2.87
CA GLU A 388 -10.85 25.23 -2.81
C GLU A 388 -10.32 23.80 -2.99
N VAL A 389 -11.09 22.81 -2.55
CA VAL A 389 -10.73 21.38 -2.57
C VAL A 389 -11.02 20.78 -3.93
N THR A 390 -12.25 20.95 -4.42
CA THR A 390 -12.67 20.33 -5.69
C THR A 390 -12.22 21.11 -6.92
N LYS A 391 -11.82 22.38 -6.76
CA LYS A 391 -11.53 23.32 -7.86
C LYS A 391 -12.70 23.48 -8.83
N ARG A 392 -13.92 23.28 -8.34
CA ARG A 392 -15.18 23.39 -9.11
C ARG A 392 -16.15 24.30 -8.39
N SER A 393 -16.91 25.10 -9.13
CA SER A 393 -18.06 25.84 -8.66
C SER A 393 -19.35 25.03 -8.90
N PRO A 394 -20.38 25.18 -8.05
CA PRO A 394 -21.70 24.61 -8.31
C PRO A 394 -22.28 24.99 -9.68
N THR A 395 -22.09 26.25 -10.08
CA THR A 395 -22.47 26.76 -11.41
C THR A 395 -21.75 26.00 -12.53
N GLY A 396 -20.45 25.76 -12.37
CA GLY A 396 -19.66 25.03 -13.36
C GLY A 396 -20.02 23.56 -13.49
N ILE A 397 -20.39 22.90 -12.39
CA ILE A 397 -20.93 21.53 -12.41
C ILE A 397 -22.23 21.46 -13.24
N LEU A 398 -23.21 22.33 -12.97
CA LEU A 398 -24.47 22.32 -13.72
C LEU A 398 -24.29 22.70 -15.19
N THR A 399 -23.37 23.64 -15.47
CA THR A 399 -23.06 24.06 -16.85
C THR A 399 -22.43 22.90 -17.62
N GLU A 400 -21.48 22.19 -17.02
CA GLU A 400 -20.86 21.01 -17.62
C GLU A 400 -21.90 19.91 -17.90
N ALA A 401 -22.77 19.62 -16.93
CA ALA A 401 -23.83 18.62 -17.09
C ALA A 401 -24.78 18.94 -18.26
N LEU A 402 -25.19 20.20 -18.42
CA LEU A 402 -26.04 20.60 -19.54
C LEU A 402 -25.30 20.58 -20.88
N MET A 403 -24.01 20.97 -20.91
CA MET A 403 -23.18 20.85 -22.10
C MET A 403 -23.10 19.39 -22.57
N VAL A 404 -22.86 18.47 -21.64
CA VAL A 404 -22.79 17.02 -21.93
C VAL A 404 -24.15 16.48 -22.40
N ALA A 405 -25.24 16.90 -21.76
CA ALA A 405 -26.60 16.55 -22.18
C ALA A 405 -26.88 17.00 -23.63
N SER A 406 -26.45 18.20 -24.00
CA SER A 406 -26.63 18.76 -25.34
C SER A 406 -25.77 18.03 -26.38
N LEU A 407 -24.52 17.71 -26.03
CA LEU A 407 -23.63 16.92 -26.87
C LEU A 407 -24.15 15.48 -27.07
N TYR A 408 -24.85 14.91 -26.08
CA TYR A 408 -25.52 13.61 -26.23
C TYR A 408 -26.68 13.65 -27.23
N ASP A 409 -27.26 14.82 -27.48
CA ASP A 409 -28.25 15.04 -28.53
C ASP A 409 -27.62 15.45 -29.87
N ASN A 410 -26.28 15.37 -29.97
CA ASN A 410 -25.47 15.81 -31.11
C ASN A 410 -25.61 17.32 -31.41
N ASP A 411 -26.05 18.11 -30.42
CA ASP A 411 -26.14 19.57 -30.53
C ASP A 411 -24.87 20.24 -29.99
N ARG A 412 -23.82 20.15 -30.80
CA ARG A 412 -22.51 20.76 -30.50
C ARG A 412 -22.57 22.28 -30.51
N GLU A 413 -23.40 22.87 -31.36
CA GLU A 413 -23.52 24.32 -31.52
C GLU A 413 -24.12 24.94 -30.26
N PHE A 414 -25.18 24.33 -29.73
CA PHE A 414 -25.77 24.77 -28.47
C PHE A 414 -24.81 24.59 -27.29
N ALA A 415 -24.09 23.46 -27.22
CA ALA A 415 -23.08 23.26 -26.17
C ALA A 415 -21.96 24.33 -26.22
N GLN A 416 -21.51 24.70 -27.42
CA GLN A 416 -20.51 25.76 -27.63
C GLN A 416 -21.07 27.13 -27.22
N LEU A 417 -22.30 27.44 -27.63
CA LEU A 417 -22.99 28.66 -27.25
C LEU A 417 -23.16 28.77 -25.73
N LEU A 418 -23.57 27.69 -25.06
CA LEU A 418 -23.73 27.62 -23.62
C LEU A 418 -22.40 27.90 -22.90
N TYR A 419 -21.31 27.26 -23.34
CA TYR A 419 -19.97 27.48 -22.81
C TYR A 419 -19.52 28.94 -22.95
N GLU A 420 -19.66 29.51 -24.15
CA GLU A 420 -19.27 30.91 -24.41
C GLU A 420 -20.12 31.90 -23.60
N LYS A 421 -21.43 31.66 -23.50
CA LYS A 421 -22.35 32.52 -22.73
C LYS A 421 -22.08 32.43 -21.23
N ALA A 422 -21.73 31.26 -20.71
CA ALA A 422 -21.35 31.10 -19.31
C ALA A 422 -20.11 31.95 -18.95
N ILE A 423 -19.13 32.03 -19.84
CA ILE A 423 -17.93 32.87 -19.66
C ILE A 423 -18.27 34.36 -19.83
N GLN A 424 -18.97 34.73 -20.91
CA GLN A 424 -19.36 36.13 -21.20
C GLN A 424 -20.19 36.74 -20.06
N ASN A 425 -21.09 35.95 -19.47
CA ASN A 425 -21.96 36.38 -18.37
C ASN A 425 -21.28 36.27 -16.99
N LYS A 426 -19.97 35.96 -16.93
CA LYS A 426 -19.20 35.77 -15.69
C LYS A 426 -19.85 34.75 -14.75
N MET A 427 -20.44 33.70 -15.31
CA MET A 427 -20.92 32.54 -14.56
C MET A 427 -19.77 31.57 -14.26
N LEU A 428 -18.81 31.48 -15.19
CA LEU A 428 -17.52 30.83 -15.02
C LEU A 428 -16.44 31.90 -14.99
N ILE A 429 -15.69 31.99 -13.89
CA ILE A 429 -14.69 33.05 -13.68
C ILE A 429 -13.28 32.46 -13.64
N ASP A 430 -13.12 31.30 -13.01
CA ASP A 430 -11.83 30.65 -12.82
C ASP A 430 -11.31 29.99 -14.11
N GLU A 431 -10.08 30.30 -14.51
CA GLU A 431 -9.50 29.81 -15.76
C GLU A 431 -9.26 28.30 -15.74
N ALA A 432 -8.93 27.72 -14.58
CA ALA A 432 -8.68 26.28 -14.46
C ALA A 432 -10.00 25.50 -14.60
N GLU A 433 -11.07 25.97 -13.96
CA GLU A 433 -12.42 25.41 -14.13
C GLU A 433 -12.88 25.51 -15.59
N ILE A 434 -12.71 26.67 -16.24
CA ILE A 434 -13.04 26.87 -17.65
C ILE A 434 -12.30 25.86 -18.54
N ALA A 435 -11.00 25.66 -18.29
CA ALA A 435 -10.19 24.70 -19.03
C ALA A 435 -10.64 23.25 -18.80
N LEU A 436 -11.08 22.91 -17.59
CA LEU A 436 -11.63 21.59 -17.27
C LEU A 436 -12.94 21.32 -18.02
N ILE A 437 -13.90 22.23 -17.95
CA ILE A 437 -15.21 22.10 -18.62
C ILE A 437 -15.03 21.99 -20.14
N LYS A 438 -14.08 22.73 -20.71
CA LYS A 438 -13.75 22.66 -22.15
C LYS A 438 -13.30 21.26 -22.59
N LYS A 439 -12.75 20.43 -21.70
CA LYS A 439 -12.34 19.04 -22.03
C LYS A 439 -13.52 18.17 -22.44
N VAL A 440 -14.76 18.53 -22.11
CA VAL A 440 -15.96 17.81 -22.57
C VAL A 440 -16.00 17.74 -24.10
N PHE A 441 -15.67 18.82 -24.82
CA PHE A 441 -15.62 18.80 -26.28
C PHE A 441 -14.55 17.85 -26.83
N LYS A 442 -13.44 17.70 -26.10
CA LYS A 442 -12.39 16.75 -26.45
C LYS A 442 -12.90 15.33 -26.30
N LYS A 443 -13.52 14.97 -25.16
CA LYS A 443 -14.13 13.64 -24.94
C LYS A 443 -15.20 13.32 -25.98
N TYR A 444 -16.00 14.33 -26.36
CA TYR A 444 -16.98 14.20 -27.44
C TYR A 444 -16.30 13.89 -28.79
N GLY A 445 -15.26 14.65 -29.16
CA GLY A 445 -14.50 14.41 -30.39
C GLY A 445 -13.82 13.04 -30.42
N GLU A 446 -13.23 12.60 -29.30
CA GLU A 446 -12.60 11.28 -29.14
C GLU A 446 -13.60 10.11 -29.26
N SER A 447 -14.90 10.39 -29.12
CA SER A 447 -15.94 9.38 -29.32
C SER A 447 -16.18 9.06 -30.80
N PHE A 448 -15.69 9.88 -31.74
CA PHE A 448 -15.73 9.63 -33.18
C PHE A 448 -14.42 8.98 -33.64
N GLN A 449 -14.51 7.83 -34.30
CA GLN A 449 -13.43 7.25 -35.09
C GLN A 449 -13.56 7.73 -36.55
N GLU A 450 -12.58 7.35 -37.38
CA GLU A 450 -12.52 7.78 -38.78
C GLU A 450 -13.79 7.38 -39.54
N ASN A 451 -14.47 8.38 -40.13
CA ASN A 451 -15.74 8.24 -40.87
C ASN A 451 -16.97 7.83 -40.04
N ASP A 452 -16.94 7.98 -38.70
CA ASP A 452 -18.10 7.66 -37.89
C ASP A 452 -19.26 8.65 -38.04
N THR A 453 -20.47 8.09 -38.09
CA THR A 453 -21.71 8.83 -37.86
C THR A 453 -21.99 8.96 -36.36
N TRP A 454 -22.84 9.92 -35.98
CA TRP A 454 -23.27 10.05 -34.58
C TRP A 454 -23.84 8.76 -34.00
N LYS A 455 -24.57 7.96 -34.80
CA LYS A 455 -25.12 6.68 -34.35
C LYS A 455 -24.03 5.70 -33.90
N GLN A 456 -22.84 5.75 -34.49
CA GLN A 456 -21.68 4.92 -34.14
C GLN A 456 -20.87 5.51 -32.98
N ALA A 457 -20.78 6.84 -32.89
CA ALA A 457 -20.08 7.53 -31.80
C ALA A 457 -20.88 7.54 -30.48
N ARG A 458 -22.22 7.59 -30.55
CA ARG A 458 -23.12 7.72 -29.40
C ARG A 458 -22.94 6.64 -28.33
N PRO A 459 -22.74 5.35 -28.64
CA PRO A 459 -22.42 4.34 -27.62
C PRO A 459 -21.14 4.63 -26.85
N ARG A 460 -20.07 5.11 -27.51
CA ARG A 460 -18.82 5.49 -26.82
C ARG A 460 -19.01 6.73 -25.96
N PHE A 461 -19.75 7.71 -26.45
CA PHE A 461 -20.10 8.89 -25.64
C PHE A 461 -21.08 8.56 -24.50
N THR A 462 -21.88 7.50 -24.63
CA THR A 462 -22.75 6.98 -23.55
C THR A 462 -21.90 6.60 -22.34
N GLU A 463 -20.75 5.95 -22.53
CA GLU A 463 -19.84 5.62 -21.42
C GLU A 463 -19.32 6.89 -20.72
N VAL A 464 -19.02 7.95 -21.47
CA VAL A 464 -18.63 9.26 -20.88
C VAL A 464 -19.74 9.84 -20.02
N VAL A 465 -21.00 9.80 -20.48
CA VAL A 465 -22.15 10.28 -19.69
C VAL A 465 -22.34 9.43 -18.44
N LEU A 466 -22.22 8.11 -18.57
CA LEU A 466 -22.35 7.17 -17.47
C LEU A 466 -21.25 7.36 -16.42
N GLU A 467 -20.01 7.61 -16.83
CA GLU A 467 -18.90 7.97 -15.93
C GLU A 467 -19.19 9.26 -15.19
N MET A 468 -19.72 10.29 -15.88
CA MET A 468 -20.08 11.55 -15.23
C MET A 468 -21.18 11.36 -14.18
N ILE A 469 -22.23 10.58 -14.47
CA ILE A 469 -23.26 10.25 -13.47
C ILE A 469 -22.65 9.51 -12.26
N LYS A 470 -21.60 8.69 -12.44
CA LYS A 470 -20.90 8.01 -11.34
C LYS A 470 -20.01 8.95 -10.51
N SER A 471 -19.30 9.88 -11.16
CA SER A 471 -18.29 10.74 -10.53
C SER A 471 -18.84 11.99 -9.87
N GLU A 472 -19.93 12.52 -10.41
CA GLU A 472 -20.74 13.61 -9.83
C GLU A 472 -21.40 13.13 -8.54
#